data_AF-A0A227J3J4-F1
#
_entry.id   AF-A0A227J3J4-F1
#
_cell.length_a   1.000
_cell.length_b   1.000
_cell.length_c   1.000
_cell.angle_alpha   90.00
_cell.angle_beta   90.00
_cell.angle_gamma   90.00
#
_symmetry.space_group_name_H-M   'P 1'
#
loop_
_entity.id
_entity.type
_entity.pdbx_description
1 polymer ?
#
loop_
_entity_poly.entity_id
_entity_poly.type
_entity_poly.pdbx_seq_one_letter_code
_entity_poly.pdbx_strand_id
1 'polypeptide(L)'
;PWAAYQKSFPQAGHEYSTPIKGNYAMLMALKQRNPDLKIIPSIGGWTLSDPFYDFVNKANRDTFVASVKKFLKTWKFYDGVDIDWEFPGGGGAAADKGDP
;
A
#
# COMPACT_ATOMS: atom_id res chain seq x y z
N PRO A 1 5.12 -6.59 7.99
CA PRO A 1 4.99 -7.91 7.32
C PRO A 1 4.11 -8.91 8.09
N TRP A 2 4.17 -8.94 9.43
CA TRP A 2 3.39 -9.87 10.26
C TRP A 2 1.89 -9.84 9.94
N ALA A 3 1.25 -8.69 10.11
CA ALA A 3 -0.17 -8.52 9.80
C ALA A 3 -0.49 -8.73 8.32
N ALA A 4 0.38 -8.27 7.42
CA ALA A 4 0.14 -8.32 5.97
C ALA A 4 0.05 -9.75 5.44
N TYR A 5 1.05 -10.61 5.68
CA TYR A 5 1.11 -11.93 5.04
C TYR A 5 1.62 -13.09 5.91
N GLN A 6 1.97 -12.87 7.18
CA GLN A 6 2.55 -13.93 8.03
C GLN A 6 1.58 -14.45 9.09
N LYS A 7 0.77 -13.57 9.69
CA LYS A 7 -0.15 -13.93 10.78
C LYS A 7 -1.14 -14.99 10.32
N SER A 8 -1.19 -16.12 11.04
CA SER A 8 -2.29 -17.07 10.87
C SER A 8 -3.59 -16.50 11.43
N PHE A 9 -4.65 -16.64 10.64
CA PHE A 9 -6.02 -16.33 10.99
C PHE A 9 -6.80 -17.65 10.91
N PRO A 10 -7.21 -18.24 12.06
CA PRO A 10 -7.91 -19.52 12.08
C PRO A 10 -9.17 -19.54 11.22
N GLN A 11 -9.90 -18.41 11.17
CA GLN A 11 -11.12 -18.27 10.37
C GLN A 11 -10.89 -18.32 8.85
N ALA A 12 -9.64 -18.15 8.40
CA ALA A 12 -9.24 -18.28 7.00
C ALA A 12 -8.57 -19.64 6.71
N GLY A 13 -8.58 -20.57 7.66
CA GLY A 13 -7.93 -21.88 7.52
C GLY A 13 -6.42 -21.80 7.39
N HIS A 14 -5.79 -20.72 7.87
CA HIS A 14 -4.34 -20.55 7.77
C HIS A 14 -3.58 -21.52 8.69
N GLU A 15 -2.68 -22.30 8.13
CA GLU A 15 -1.73 -23.15 8.84
C GLU A 15 -0.34 -22.51 8.91
N TYR A 16 0.55 -23.07 9.75
CA TYR A 16 1.95 -22.63 9.79
C TYR A 16 2.63 -22.73 8.41
N SER A 17 2.34 -23.80 7.67
CA SER A 17 2.86 -24.10 6.33
C SER A 17 2.22 -23.28 5.20
N THR A 18 1.06 -22.63 5.43
CA THR A 18 0.37 -21.86 4.39
C THR A 18 1.29 -20.77 3.83
N PRO A 19 1.52 -20.71 2.50
CA PRO A 19 2.56 -19.87 1.91
C PRO A 19 2.26 -18.36 1.98
N ILE A 20 0.98 -17.98 2.01
CA ILE A 20 0.54 -16.58 2.18
C ILE A 20 -0.60 -16.60 3.20
N LYS A 21 -0.45 -15.81 4.26
CA LYS A 21 -1.44 -15.66 5.33
C LYS A 21 -1.82 -14.18 5.48
N GLY A 22 -2.13 -13.76 6.71
CA GLY A 22 -2.37 -12.37 7.07
C GLY A 22 -3.56 -11.74 6.33
N ASN A 23 -3.60 -10.42 6.39
CA ASN A 23 -4.65 -9.62 5.75
C ASN A 23 -4.67 -9.83 4.24
N TYR A 24 -3.51 -10.00 3.60
CA TYR A 24 -3.41 -10.14 2.14
C TYR A 24 -4.07 -11.43 1.66
N ALA A 25 -3.85 -12.56 2.34
CA ALA A 25 -4.57 -13.80 2.00
C ALA A 25 -6.09 -13.66 2.18
N MET A 26 -6.53 -12.97 3.25
CA MET A 26 -7.95 -12.73 3.46
C MET A 26 -8.55 -11.80 2.38
N LEU A 27 -7.83 -10.78 1.94
CA LEU A 27 -8.25 -9.90 0.83
C LEU A 27 -8.28 -10.64 -0.51
N MET A 28 -7.33 -11.54 -0.76
CA MET A 28 -7.36 -12.44 -1.92
C MET A 28 -8.62 -13.31 -1.91
N ALA A 29 -8.96 -13.92 -0.77
CA ALA A 29 -10.19 -14.70 -0.61
C ALA A 29 -11.45 -13.82 -0.74
N LEU A 30 -11.42 -12.59 -0.23
CA LEU A 30 -12.53 -11.64 -0.36
C LEU A 30 -12.80 -11.28 -1.82
N LYS A 31 -11.76 -11.13 -2.65
CA LYS A 31 -11.91 -10.95 -4.10
C LYS A 31 -12.53 -12.17 -4.80
N GLN A 32 -12.23 -13.39 -4.36
CA GLN A 32 -12.91 -14.58 -4.88
C GLN A 32 -14.40 -14.58 -4.55
N ARG A 33 -14.77 -14.11 -3.35
CA ARG A 33 -16.17 -13.98 -2.92
C ARG A 33 -16.90 -12.84 -3.63
N ASN A 34 -16.21 -11.74 -3.90
CA ASN A 34 -16.76 -10.51 -4.46
C ASN A 34 -15.90 -10.05 -5.65
N PRO A 35 -16.07 -10.65 -6.85
CA PRO A 35 -15.16 -10.43 -7.98
C PRO A 35 -15.14 -8.99 -8.51
N ASP A 36 -16.25 -8.26 -8.35
CA ASP A 36 -16.35 -6.86 -8.79
C ASP A 36 -15.75 -5.85 -7.80
N LEU A 37 -15.40 -6.30 -6.58
CA LEU A 37 -14.78 -5.45 -5.57
C LEU A 37 -13.42 -4.93 -6.06
N LYS A 38 -13.21 -3.62 -5.90
CA LYS A 38 -11.91 -2.99 -6.11
C LYS A 38 -11.21 -2.81 -4.77
N ILE A 39 -10.02 -3.38 -4.64
CA ILE A 39 -9.15 -3.24 -3.48
C ILE A 39 -7.93 -2.44 -3.96
N ILE A 40 -7.66 -1.32 -3.31
CA ILE A 40 -6.60 -0.38 -3.71
C ILE A 40 -5.68 -0.16 -2.51
N PRO A 41 -4.34 -0.22 -2.67
CA PRO A 41 -3.41 0.15 -1.62
C PRO A 41 -3.33 1.69 -1.57
N SER A 42 -3.66 2.27 -0.42
CA SER A 42 -3.36 3.66 -0.11
C SER A 42 -1.89 3.79 0.29
N ILE A 43 -1.19 4.73 -0.35
CA ILE A 43 0.21 5.05 -0.08
C ILE A 43 0.28 6.47 0.47
N GLY A 44 0.79 6.60 1.70
CA GLY A 44 0.87 7.88 2.39
C GLY A 44 -0.03 7.90 3.61
N GLY A 45 -0.92 8.88 3.65
CA GLY A 45 -1.66 9.29 4.83
C GLY A 45 -0.86 10.26 5.68
N TRP A 46 -1.50 10.78 6.73
CA TRP A 46 -0.96 11.82 7.60
C TRP A 46 0.51 11.60 8.04
N THR A 47 0.85 10.40 8.48
CA THR A 47 2.16 10.10 9.10
C THR A 47 3.20 9.47 8.18
N LEU A 48 2.87 9.22 6.90
CA LEU A 48 3.78 8.60 5.92
C LEU A 48 3.94 9.45 4.65
N SER A 49 3.49 10.70 4.66
CA SER A 49 3.53 11.60 3.51
C SER A 49 4.88 12.28 3.28
N ASP A 50 5.80 12.28 4.25
CA ASP A 50 7.07 13.01 4.17
C ASP A 50 7.91 12.76 2.90
N PRO A 51 8.00 11.52 2.34
CA PRO A 51 8.75 11.27 1.11
C PRO A 51 8.17 11.97 -0.13
N PHE A 52 6.89 12.32 -0.13
CA PHE A 52 6.26 12.99 -1.27
C PHE A 52 6.80 14.40 -1.50
N TYR A 53 7.25 15.10 -0.47
CA TYR A 53 7.85 16.42 -0.63
C TYR A 53 9.14 16.39 -1.46
N ASP A 54 9.84 15.26 -1.48
CA ASP A 54 11.05 15.08 -2.30
C ASP A 54 10.72 14.72 -3.77
N PHE A 55 9.43 14.58 -4.12
CA PHE A 55 8.99 14.29 -5.49
C PHE A 55 9.05 15.50 -6.41
N VAL A 56 9.49 16.66 -5.95
CA VAL A 56 9.94 17.76 -6.84
C VAL A 56 11.03 17.26 -7.80
N ASN A 57 11.88 16.34 -7.34
CA ASN A 57 12.85 15.65 -8.18
C ASN A 57 12.20 14.52 -8.99
N LYS A 58 12.29 14.60 -10.32
CA LYS A 58 11.74 13.58 -11.23
C LYS A 58 12.33 12.19 -11.00
N ALA A 59 13.61 12.07 -10.65
CA ALA A 59 14.24 10.77 -10.42
C ALA A 59 13.60 10.00 -9.24
N ASN A 60 13.14 10.74 -8.22
CA ASN A 60 12.42 10.17 -7.08
C ASN A 60 11.04 9.66 -7.52
N ARG A 61 10.33 10.43 -8.35
CA ARG A 61 9.05 9.99 -8.94
C ARG A 61 9.22 8.75 -9.82
N ASP A 62 10.25 8.71 -10.66
CA ASP A 62 10.52 7.56 -11.54
C ASP A 62 10.78 6.28 -10.72
N THR A 63 11.55 6.41 -9.63
CA THR A 63 11.80 5.30 -8.69
C THR A 63 10.51 4.83 -8.02
N PHE A 64 9.71 5.77 -7.52
CA PHE A 64 8.43 5.49 -6.88
C PHE A 64 7.49 4.74 -7.83
N VAL A 65 7.25 5.27 -9.03
CA VAL A 65 6.35 4.69 -10.03
C VAL A 65 6.82 3.29 -10.45
N ALA A 66 8.12 3.09 -10.65
CA ALA A 66 8.67 1.76 -10.96
C ALA A 66 8.43 0.75 -9.83
N SER A 67 8.57 1.18 -8.57
CA SER A 67 8.33 0.34 -7.39
C SER A 67 6.85 -0.01 -7.22
N VAL A 68 5.92 0.93 -7.46
CA VAL A 68 4.46 0.68 -7.46
C VAL A 68 4.10 -0.32 -8.55
N LYS A 69 4.65 -0.17 -9.77
CA LYS A 69 4.44 -1.14 -10.85
C LYS A 69 4.91 -2.55 -10.47
N LYS A 70 6.05 -2.67 -9.80
CA LYS A 70 6.54 -3.96 -9.27
C LYS A 70 5.60 -4.50 -8.18
N PHE A 71 5.17 -3.64 -7.26
CA PHE A 71 4.25 -4.00 -6.17
C PHE A 71 2.93 -4.58 -6.70
N LEU A 72 2.30 -3.93 -7.69
CA LEU A 72 1.06 -4.41 -8.30
C LEU A 72 1.24 -5.72 -9.07
N LYS A 73 2.42 -5.95 -9.67
CA LYS A 73 2.75 -7.25 -10.29
C LYS A 73 2.92 -8.36 -9.25
N THR A 74 3.45 -8.04 -8.07
CA THR A 74 3.64 -8.99 -6.96
C THR A 74 2.30 -9.32 -6.28
N TRP A 75 1.48 -8.31 -5.99
CA TRP A 75 0.23 -8.45 -5.24
C TRP A 75 -0.98 -8.25 -6.15
N LYS A 76 -1.26 -9.26 -6.98
CA LYS A 76 -2.26 -9.22 -8.06
C LYS A 76 -3.72 -9.01 -7.63
N PHE A 77 -4.02 -9.04 -6.32
CA PHE A 77 -5.37 -8.80 -5.83
C PHE A 77 -5.73 -7.31 -5.78
N TYR A 78 -4.74 -6.42 -5.82
CA TYR A 78 -4.94 -4.98 -5.92
C TYR A 78 -5.31 -4.55 -7.35
N ASP A 79 -6.20 -3.56 -7.46
CA ASP A 79 -6.80 -3.11 -8.72
C ASP A 79 -6.33 -1.72 -9.19
N GLY A 80 -5.42 -1.10 -8.45
CA GLY A 80 -4.97 0.26 -8.72
C GLY A 80 -3.97 0.74 -7.68
N VAL A 81 -3.80 2.05 -7.57
CA VAL A 81 -3.02 2.72 -6.53
C VAL A 81 -3.79 3.96 -6.09
N ASP A 82 -3.73 4.23 -4.79
CA ASP A 82 -4.28 5.43 -4.18
C ASP A 82 -3.12 6.22 -3.54
N ILE A 83 -3.12 7.54 -3.70
CA ILE A 83 -2.02 8.43 -3.33
C ILE A 83 -2.54 9.46 -2.34
N ASP A 84 -2.25 9.22 -1.07
CA ASP A 84 -2.69 10.04 0.04
C ASP A 84 -1.54 10.94 0.47
N TRP A 85 -1.17 11.90 -0.37
CA TRP A 85 -0.20 12.93 0.00
C TRP A 85 -0.88 14.01 0.84
N GLU A 86 -0.50 14.08 2.10
CA GLU A 86 -1.01 15.03 3.08
C GLU A 86 0.10 15.99 3.57
N PHE A 87 0.25 17.19 3.00
CA PHE A 87 -0.41 17.69 1.78
C PHE A 87 0.61 18.34 0.85
N PRO A 88 0.33 18.43 -0.47
CA PRO A 88 1.08 19.31 -1.35
C PRO A 88 1.02 20.75 -0.82
N GLY A 89 2.18 21.39 -0.65
CA GLY A 89 2.25 22.74 -0.06
C GLY A 89 2.37 22.78 1.47
N GLY A 90 2.48 21.63 2.15
CA GLY A 90 2.73 21.57 3.59
C GLY A 90 1.44 21.51 4.40
N GLY A 91 1.52 21.86 5.69
CA GLY A 91 0.39 21.71 6.63
C GLY A 91 0.07 20.26 7.01
N GLY A 92 1.00 19.34 6.73
CA GLY A 92 0.94 17.93 7.13
C GLY A 92 1.52 17.68 8.53
N ALA A 93 1.78 16.42 8.86
CA ALA A 93 2.39 16.04 10.14
C ALA A 93 3.80 16.63 10.34
N ALA A 94 4.60 16.69 9.27
CA ALA A 94 5.90 17.33 9.26
C ALA A 94 5.74 18.85 9.07
N ALA A 95 5.92 19.61 10.15
CA ALA A 95 5.75 21.05 10.15
C ALA A 95 6.83 21.82 9.35
N ASP A 96 7.95 21.18 9.03
CA ASP A 96 9.09 21.75 8.28
C ASP A 96 9.11 21.35 6.80
N LYS A 97 8.06 20.69 6.31
CA LYS A 97 7.95 20.19 4.94
C LYS A 97 6.81 20.89 4.20
N GLY A 98 7.03 21.17 2.91
CA GLY A 98 5.99 21.60 1.99
C GLY A 98 5.80 23.10 1.82
N ASP A 99 6.47 23.93 2.61
CA ASP A 99 6.52 25.39 2.44
C ASP A 99 7.83 25.77 1.70
N PRO A 100 7.81 26.56 0.60
CA PRO A 100 9.03 27.03 -0.07
C PRO A 100 9.91 27.95 0.79
#